data_AF-K8XB50-F1
#
_entry.id   AF-K8XB50-F1
#
_cell.length_a   1.000
_cell.length_b   1.000
_cell.length_c   1.000
_cell.angle_alpha   90.00
_cell.angle_beta   90.00
_cell.angle_gamma   90.00
#
_symmetry.space_group_name_H-M   'P 1'
#
loop_
_entity.id
_entity.type
_entity.pdbx_description
1 polymer ?
#
loop_
_entity_poly.entity_id
_entity_poly.type
_entity_poly.pdbx_seq_one_letter_code
_entity_poly.pdbx_strand_id
1 'polypeptide(L)'
;MSLDIGTKSTIHQLGTTRSAVDALSVDDATVLTRPLPELMERAAALRDSLFGTRVTYSPKVFIPLTSLCRDGCGYCTFSRSPARAEAPYLTPDQVLAIAAQGAQAGCHEALFTLGEQPEDRYDVAAEWLADHGYGSTVEYLAAMCRLVTAETGLLAHSNAGALAPDALSLLRTVSPGQGMMIESLNPTLMAHRGAPDKTPERRLATLEAAGELAIPFTTGILVGIGESPQDRVTALRAIADLHRRYGHVQEVIVQNFMPKPDTVMRNEPACPQDEFLRTIAMARLILPPDVHLQAPPNLSEDFGPLLDAGIDDFGGVSPVTVDHVNPERPWPSLDRLREVTERHGKFLTPRLTVYPEFARRPDQWIDPGLRFAIMDRSDAESLGRDDPGAMFPESHADAKNVGTGAEVVQIGRRSTVWSSGSEFAPTDLVPSRRRGFSGPVRGVLDGIASGQEPGVDEIVTLFGARGGEVAEVAEFADHLRSRAVGDDVTFVRNRNINYTNVCTFKCTFCGFSKGPLSLNLRGKPYLLTLQEVAGRVREAWDLGCTEVCLQGGIHPSFDGDYYIDVCRAAKEAAPDIHVHGFT
;
A
#
# COMPACT_ATOMS: atom_id res chain seq x y z
N MET A 1 21.47 41.26 29.10
CA MET A 1 21.91 39.86 28.95
C MET A 1 20.83 39.13 28.18
N SER A 2 20.98 39.08 26.86
CA SER A 2 20.08 38.39 25.94
C SER A 2 20.84 37.15 25.47
N LEU A 3 20.32 35.96 25.75
CA LEU A 3 20.90 34.70 25.29
C LEU A 3 20.33 34.40 23.90
N ASP A 4 21.21 34.53 22.93
CA ASP A 4 21.02 34.22 21.52
C ASP A 4 21.10 32.70 21.34
N ILE A 5 19.96 32.04 21.12
CA ILE A 5 19.89 30.60 20.86
C ILE A 5 19.91 30.44 19.34
N GLY A 6 21.12 30.36 18.79
CA GLY A 6 21.33 30.07 17.38
C GLY A 6 20.80 28.69 17.00
N THR A 7 19.74 28.66 16.19
CA THR A 7 19.28 27.49 15.46
C THR A 7 20.29 27.15 14.36
N LYS A 8 21.27 26.30 14.66
CA LYS A 8 22.00 25.54 13.63
C LYS A 8 21.24 24.24 13.39
N SER A 9 20.49 24.24 12.29
CA SER A 9 19.91 23.04 11.69
C SER A 9 21.06 22.15 11.20
N THR A 10 21.41 21.13 11.97
CA THR A 10 22.29 20.05 11.52
C THR A 10 21.40 18.98 10.93
N ILE A 11 21.02 19.17 9.66
CA ILE A 11 20.51 18.09 8.82
C ILE A 11 21.66 17.09 8.73
N HIS A 12 21.55 15.95 9.41
CA HIS A 12 22.37 14.79 9.13
C HIS A 12 22.05 14.37 7.69
N GLN A 13 22.88 14.84 6.76
CA GLN A 13 23.06 14.20 5.47
C GLN A 13 23.48 12.76 5.75
N LEU A 14 22.52 11.84 5.65
CA LEU A 14 22.82 10.42 5.48
C LEU A 14 23.73 10.33 4.27
N GLY A 15 24.98 9.93 4.54
CA GLY A 15 26.06 9.91 3.59
C GLY A 15 25.66 9.14 2.35
N THR A 16 25.68 9.84 1.22
CA THR A 16 25.72 9.26 -0.10
C THR A 16 27.03 8.48 -0.26
N THR A 17 27.05 7.24 0.20
CA THR A 17 27.87 6.18 -0.42
C THR A 17 27.03 5.45 -1.46
N ARG A 18 26.41 6.22 -2.37
CA ARG A 18 26.02 5.72 -3.69
C ARG A 18 27.26 5.82 -4.57
N SER A 19 28.17 4.87 -4.42
CA SER A 19 29.24 4.72 -5.41
C SER A 19 28.62 4.31 -6.73
N ALA A 20 28.68 5.20 -7.71
CA ALA A 20 28.71 4.92 -9.15
C ALA A 20 28.18 3.54 -9.58
N VAL A 21 26.86 3.35 -9.51
CA VAL A 21 26.20 2.60 -10.58
C VAL A 21 25.91 3.68 -11.62
N ASP A 22 26.95 4.03 -12.40
CA ASP A 22 26.71 4.71 -13.67
C ASP A 22 25.59 3.94 -14.34
N ALA A 23 24.51 4.64 -14.70
CA ALA A 23 23.50 4.08 -15.57
C ALA A 23 24.27 3.46 -16.73
N LEU A 24 24.32 2.13 -16.78
CA LEU A 24 24.99 1.42 -17.85
C LEU A 24 24.37 2.02 -19.11
N SER A 25 25.13 2.80 -19.88
CA SER A 25 24.70 3.17 -21.22
C SER A 25 24.78 1.88 -22.02
N VAL A 26 23.80 0.99 -21.80
CA VAL A 26 23.73 -0.25 -22.54
C VAL A 26 23.31 0.17 -23.93
N ASP A 27 24.26 0.11 -24.84
CA ASP A 27 24.03 0.38 -26.25
C ASP A 27 22.95 -0.55 -26.81
N ASP A 28 22.13 -0.06 -27.75
CA ASP A 28 20.99 -0.80 -28.32
C ASP A 28 21.44 -2.13 -28.93
N ALA A 29 22.56 -2.14 -29.65
CA ALA A 29 23.07 -3.37 -30.25
C ALA A 29 23.44 -4.39 -29.17
N THR A 30 23.90 -3.92 -28.01
CA THR A 30 24.31 -4.77 -26.89
C THR A 30 23.11 -5.44 -26.20
N VAL A 31 21.98 -4.75 -26.00
CA VAL A 31 20.77 -5.37 -25.42
C VAL A 31 20.08 -6.31 -26.42
N LEU A 32 20.10 -5.97 -27.71
CA LEU A 32 19.41 -6.75 -28.73
C LEU A 32 20.12 -8.06 -29.10
N THR A 33 21.45 -8.06 -29.15
CA THR A 33 22.23 -9.21 -29.68
C THR A 33 22.72 -10.19 -28.62
N ARG A 34 22.70 -9.82 -27.34
CA ARG A 34 23.24 -10.64 -26.25
C ARG A 34 22.42 -11.93 -26.06
N PRO A 35 23.05 -13.08 -25.73
CA PRO A 35 22.34 -14.30 -25.38
C PRO A 35 21.37 -14.09 -24.21
N LEU A 36 20.20 -14.73 -24.26
CA LEU A 36 19.15 -14.57 -23.25
C LEU A 36 19.62 -14.89 -21.81
N PRO A 37 20.35 -16.01 -21.55
CA PRO A 37 20.80 -16.31 -20.19
C PRO A 37 21.69 -15.23 -19.58
N GLU A 38 22.65 -14.70 -20.36
CA GLU A 38 23.52 -13.61 -19.90
C GLU A 38 22.75 -12.30 -19.66
N LEU A 39 21.71 -12.06 -20.46
CA LEU A 39 20.88 -10.87 -20.31
C LEU A 39 20.06 -10.93 -19.02
N MET A 40 19.44 -12.09 -18.75
CA MET A 40 18.69 -12.36 -17.52
C MET A 40 19.58 -12.29 -16.29
N GLU A 41 20.77 -12.92 -16.31
CA GLU A 41 21.73 -12.86 -15.20
C GLU A 41 22.08 -11.41 -14.82
N ARG A 42 22.36 -10.56 -15.81
CA ARG A 42 22.65 -9.14 -15.58
C ARG A 42 21.45 -8.36 -15.06
N ALA A 43 20.25 -8.64 -15.59
CA ALA A 43 19.03 -7.99 -15.14
C ALA A 43 18.68 -8.39 -13.69
N ALA A 44 18.79 -9.67 -13.34
CA ALA A 44 18.61 -10.16 -11.98
C ALA A 44 19.63 -9.56 -11.02
N ALA A 45 20.92 -9.53 -11.38
CA ALA A 45 21.96 -8.91 -10.56
C ALA A 45 21.72 -7.41 -10.33
N LEU A 46 21.22 -6.69 -11.35
CA LEU A 46 20.83 -5.29 -11.21
C LEU A 46 19.59 -5.13 -10.32
N ARG A 47 18.55 -5.96 -10.49
CA ARG A 47 17.37 -5.95 -9.62
C ARG A 47 17.78 -6.20 -8.16
N ASP A 48 18.65 -7.16 -7.92
CA ASP A 48 19.13 -7.53 -6.59
C ASP A 48 19.94 -6.42 -5.93
N SER A 49 20.74 -5.66 -6.70
CA SER A 49 21.50 -4.52 -6.15
C SER A 49 20.62 -3.31 -5.81
N LEU A 50 19.45 -3.20 -6.45
CA LEU A 50 18.51 -2.09 -6.26
C LEU A 50 17.46 -2.38 -5.19
N PHE A 51 16.87 -3.57 -5.20
CA PHE A 51 15.71 -3.94 -4.39
C PHE A 51 16.01 -5.09 -3.41
N GLY A 52 17.22 -5.64 -3.43
CA GLY A 52 17.62 -6.76 -2.58
C GLY A 52 16.83 -8.02 -2.89
N THR A 53 16.26 -8.61 -1.84
CA THR A 53 15.42 -9.82 -1.93
C THR A 53 13.93 -9.52 -1.99
N ARG A 54 13.53 -8.24 -1.93
CA ARG A 54 12.11 -7.84 -1.94
C ARG A 54 11.54 -7.97 -3.34
N VAL A 55 10.34 -8.55 -3.42
CA VAL A 55 9.48 -8.53 -4.60
C VAL A 55 8.11 -8.08 -4.14
N THR A 56 7.55 -7.08 -4.81
CA THR A 56 6.28 -6.49 -4.42
C THR A 56 5.10 -7.03 -5.23
N TYR A 57 3.90 -6.78 -4.73
CA TYR A 57 2.64 -6.94 -5.46
C TYR A 57 1.63 -5.96 -4.86
N SER A 58 0.61 -5.56 -5.62
CA SER A 58 -0.50 -4.77 -5.10
C SER A 58 -1.72 -5.65 -4.83
N PRO A 59 -2.13 -5.82 -3.56
CA PRO A 59 -3.43 -6.41 -3.23
C PRO A 59 -4.53 -5.47 -3.71
N LYS A 60 -5.25 -5.84 -4.77
CA LYS A 60 -6.24 -4.95 -5.39
C LYS A 60 -7.58 -5.59 -5.68
N VAL A 61 -8.60 -4.76 -5.86
CA VAL A 61 -9.78 -5.10 -6.65
C VAL A 61 -9.79 -4.38 -7.97
N PHE A 62 -10.35 -5.05 -8.97
CA PHE A 62 -10.48 -4.54 -10.31
C PHE A 62 -11.92 -4.05 -10.52
N ILE A 63 -12.09 -2.76 -10.78
CA ILE A 63 -13.40 -2.12 -10.98
C ILE A 63 -13.50 -1.71 -12.46
N PRO A 64 -14.17 -2.50 -13.31
CA PRO A 64 -14.35 -2.19 -14.72
C PRO A 64 -15.48 -1.16 -14.89
N LEU A 65 -15.21 0.12 -14.62
CA LEU A 65 -16.22 1.17 -14.52
C LEU A 65 -17.09 1.27 -15.79
N THR A 66 -16.48 1.09 -16.95
CA THR A 66 -17.17 0.90 -18.23
C THR A 66 -16.35 -0.01 -19.14
N SER A 67 -17.03 -0.88 -19.87
CA SER A 67 -16.43 -1.67 -20.96
C SER A 67 -16.62 -1.01 -22.33
N LEU A 68 -17.32 0.13 -22.41
CA LEU A 68 -17.42 0.90 -23.64
C LEU A 68 -16.13 1.68 -23.87
N CYS A 69 -15.66 1.74 -25.11
CA CYS A 69 -14.44 2.44 -25.48
C CYS A 69 -14.57 3.03 -26.88
N ARG A 70 -13.99 4.22 -27.10
CA ARG A 70 -13.88 4.78 -28.45
C ARG A 70 -12.87 4.02 -29.31
N ASP A 71 -11.82 3.46 -28.69
CA ASP A 71 -10.78 2.68 -29.37
C ASP A 71 -11.24 1.26 -29.74
N GLY A 72 -10.80 0.81 -30.92
CA GLY A 72 -11.02 -0.54 -31.46
C GLY A 72 -9.75 -1.40 -31.51
N CYS A 73 -8.97 -1.47 -30.43
CA CYS A 73 -7.71 -2.24 -30.37
C CYS A 73 -7.90 -3.72 -30.74
N GLY A 74 -7.07 -4.24 -31.65
CA GLY A 74 -7.22 -5.56 -32.25
C GLY A 74 -7.01 -6.74 -31.31
N TYR A 75 -6.34 -6.55 -30.16
CA TYR A 75 -6.05 -7.55 -29.12
C TYR A 75 -6.96 -7.44 -27.88
N CYS A 76 -7.82 -6.42 -27.80
CA CYS A 76 -8.53 -6.10 -26.57
C CYS A 76 -9.91 -6.78 -26.51
N THR A 77 -10.15 -7.55 -25.45
CA THR A 77 -11.47 -8.13 -25.11
C THR A 77 -12.27 -7.28 -24.13
N PHE A 78 -11.63 -6.29 -23.51
CA PHE A 78 -12.26 -5.40 -22.54
C PHE A 78 -13.25 -4.45 -23.21
N SER A 79 -12.90 -3.91 -24.39
CA SER A 79 -13.76 -3.03 -25.18
C SER A 79 -14.95 -3.80 -25.76
N ARG A 80 -16.16 -3.32 -25.47
CA ARG A 80 -17.43 -3.88 -25.94
C ARG A 80 -18.26 -2.81 -26.62
N SER A 81 -19.02 -3.22 -27.63
CA SER A 81 -20.08 -2.39 -28.21
C SER A 81 -21.26 -2.28 -27.23
N PRO A 82 -22.05 -1.20 -27.26
CA PRO A 82 -23.27 -1.07 -26.43
C PRO A 82 -24.20 -2.29 -26.49
N ALA A 83 -24.38 -2.89 -27.67
CA ALA A 83 -25.22 -4.09 -27.84
C ALA A 83 -24.73 -5.34 -27.08
N ARG A 84 -23.50 -5.33 -26.56
CA ARG A 84 -22.87 -6.43 -25.80
C ARG A 84 -22.58 -6.06 -24.35
N ALA A 85 -22.97 -4.86 -23.92
CA ALA A 85 -22.85 -4.39 -22.55
C ALA A 85 -24.23 -4.40 -21.88
N GLU A 86 -24.30 -4.80 -20.62
CA GLU A 86 -25.54 -4.76 -19.83
C GLU A 86 -25.97 -3.32 -19.52
N ALA A 87 -24.98 -2.46 -19.23
CA ALA A 87 -25.16 -1.03 -19.00
C ALA A 87 -23.91 -0.27 -19.50
N PRO A 88 -24.03 1.03 -19.82
CA PRO A 88 -22.88 1.86 -20.22
C PRO A 88 -21.82 1.99 -19.13
N TYR A 89 -22.23 2.10 -17.86
CA TYR A 89 -21.33 2.19 -16.71
C TYR A 89 -21.85 1.37 -15.53
N LEU A 90 -20.95 0.98 -14.62
CA LEU A 90 -21.32 0.49 -13.29
C LEU A 90 -21.96 1.63 -12.48
N THR A 91 -22.99 1.30 -11.70
CA THR A 91 -23.62 2.24 -10.76
C THR A 91 -22.76 2.44 -9.51
N PRO A 92 -22.98 3.51 -8.72
CA PRO A 92 -22.27 3.72 -7.45
C PRO A 92 -22.38 2.53 -6.49
N ASP A 93 -23.55 1.90 -6.40
CA ASP A 93 -23.78 0.73 -5.55
C ASP A 93 -22.99 -0.50 -6.03
N GLN A 94 -22.89 -0.72 -7.34
CA GLN A 94 -22.08 -1.81 -7.91
C GLN A 94 -20.58 -1.57 -7.66
N VAL A 95 -20.11 -0.34 -7.86
CA VAL A 95 -18.73 0.06 -7.57
C VAL A 95 -18.41 -0.19 -6.08
N LEU A 96 -19.27 0.27 -5.18
CA LEU A 96 -19.09 0.08 -3.74
C LEU A 96 -19.18 -1.40 -3.32
N ALA A 97 -20.04 -2.20 -3.95
CA ALA A 97 -20.12 -3.62 -3.66
C ALA A 97 -18.81 -4.34 -3.98
N ILE A 98 -18.17 -4.03 -5.12
CA ILE A 98 -16.88 -4.60 -5.50
C ILE A 98 -15.78 -4.10 -4.56
N ALA A 99 -15.72 -2.79 -4.31
CA ALA A 99 -14.72 -2.18 -3.44
C ALA A 99 -14.79 -2.74 -2.00
N ALA A 100 -16.00 -2.92 -1.47
CA ALA A 100 -16.21 -3.47 -0.14
C ALA A 100 -15.73 -4.92 -0.01
N GLN A 101 -15.96 -5.77 -1.02
CA GLN A 101 -15.42 -7.13 -1.05
C GLN A 101 -13.88 -7.10 -1.06
N GLY A 102 -13.30 -6.15 -1.80
CA GLY A 102 -11.85 -5.91 -1.81
C GLY A 102 -11.28 -5.58 -0.45
N ALA A 103 -11.84 -4.58 0.19
CA ALA A 103 -11.41 -4.16 1.53
C ALA A 103 -11.54 -5.31 2.54
N GLN A 104 -12.64 -6.07 2.49
CA GLN A 104 -12.84 -7.26 3.33
C GLN A 104 -11.81 -8.37 3.07
N ALA A 105 -11.34 -8.49 1.82
CA ALA A 105 -10.30 -9.44 1.43
C ALA A 105 -8.86 -8.92 1.65
N GLY A 106 -8.69 -7.75 2.28
CA GLY A 106 -7.38 -7.16 2.57
C GLY A 106 -6.72 -6.46 1.39
N CYS A 107 -7.49 -6.00 0.41
CA CYS A 107 -6.96 -5.15 -0.66
C CYS A 107 -6.60 -3.75 -0.13
N HIS A 108 -5.58 -3.15 -0.75
CA HIS A 108 -5.19 -1.74 -0.55
C HIS A 108 -5.62 -0.85 -1.70
N GLU A 109 -5.75 -1.42 -2.88
CA GLU A 109 -5.98 -0.69 -4.12
C GLU A 109 -7.35 -1.02 -4.73
N ALA A 110 -8.04 0.01 -5.21
CA ALA A 110 -9.17 -0.11 -6.11
C ALA A 110 -8.73 0.37 -7.50
N LEU A 111 -8.36 -0.58 -8.36
CA LEU A 111 -7.95 -0.28 -9.73
C LEU A 111 -9.19 -0.08 -10.59
N PHE A 112 -9.46 1.18 -10.92
CA PHE A 112 -10.43 1.53 -11.94
C PHE A 112 -9.82 1.32 -13.31
N THR A 113 -10.52 0.53 -14.12
CA THR A 113 -10.21 0.36 -15.54
C THR A 113 -11.45 0.65 -16.36
N LEU A 114 -11.22 1.22 -17.53
CA LEU A 114 -12.30 1.72 -18.37
C LEU A 114 -11.80 1.88 -19.80
N GLY A 115 -12.75 1.90 -20.73
CA GLY A 115 -12.45 2.36 -22.07
C GLY A 115 -12.27 3.87 -22.12
N GLU A 116 -11.55 4.33 -23.13
CA GLU A 116 -11.21 5.73 -23.34
C GLU A 116 -12.41 6.45 -23.96
N GLN A 117 -12.87 7.52 -23.30
CA GLN A 117 -13.90 8.48 -23.75
C GLN A 117 -15.03 7.84 -24.60
N PRO A 118 -15.75 6.82 -24.11
CA PRO A 118 -16.82 6.18 -24.86
C PRO A 118 -17.94 7.13 -25.29
N GLU A 119 -18.14 8.23 -24.56
CA GLU A 119 -19.11 9.29 -24.86
C GLU A 119 -18.89 9.96 -26.22
N ASP A 120 -17.65 9.96 -26.75
CA ASP A 120 -17.34 10.52 -28.08
C ASP A 120 -17.79 9.61 -29.22
N ARG A 121 -18.00 8.32 -28.94
CA ARG A 121 -18.34 7.30 -29.94
C ARG A 121 -19.78 6.81 -29.83
N TYR A 122 -20.32 6.77 -28.62
CA TYR A 122 -21.62 6.17 -28.33
C TYR A 122 -22.53 7.14 -27.60
N ASP A 123 -23.61 7.57 -28.26
CA ASP A 123 -24.61 8.48 -27.68
C ASP A 123 -25.17 7.96 -26.35
N VAL A 124 -25.38 6.64 -26.23
CA VAL A 124 -25.86 6.00 -25.00
C VAL A 124 -24.94 6.22 -23.79
N ALA A 125 -23.64 6.42 -24.02
CA ALA A 125 -22.69 6.71 -22.95
C ALA A 125 -22.79 8.19 -22.54
N ALA A 126 -22.94 9.10 -23.51
CA ALA A 126 -23.13 10.53 -23.26
C ALA A 126 -24.48 10.82 -22.56
N GLU A 127 -25.56 10.21 -23.03
CA GLU A 127 -26.90 10.30 -22.43
C GLU A 127 -26.90 9.78 -21.00
N TRP A 128 -26.28 8.62 -20.75
CA TRP A 128 -26.18 8.06 -19.40
C TRP A 128 -25.44 9.01 -18.45
N LEU A 129 -24.30 9.57 -18.87
CA LEU A 129 -23.55 10.53 -18.05
C LEU A 129 -24.40 11.77 -17.71
N ALA A 130 -25.08 12.34 -18.71
CA ALA A 130 -25.94 13.51 -18.54
C ALA A 130 -27.10 13.24 -17.57
N ASP A 131 -27.77 12.08 -17.72
CA ASP A 131 -28.87 11.66 -16.84
C ASP A 131 -28.43 11.47 -15.38
N HIS A 132 -27.14 11.18 -15.16
CA HIS A 132 -26.56 11.00 -13.83
C HIS A 132 -25.80 12.25 -13.35
N GLY A 133 -25.84 13.35 -14.10
CA GLY A 133 -25.27 14.65 -13.70
C GLY A 133 -23.76 14.79 -13.92
N TYR A 134 -23.17 14.03 -14.84
CA TYR A 134 -21.75 14.10 -15.19
C TYR A 134 -21.55 14.59 -16.63
N GLY A 135 -20.55 15.44 -16.84
CA GLY A 135 -20.19 15.97 -18.17
C GLY A 135 -19.23 15.07 -18.94
N SER A 136 -18.55 14.14 -18.28
CA SER A 136 -17.61 13.20 -18.92
C SER A 136 -17.42 11.93 -18.10
N THR A 137 -16.86 10.90 -18.75
CA THR A 137 -16.41 9.67 -18.10
C THR A 137 -15.40 9.96 -16.99
N VAL A 138 -14.51 10.93 -17.18
CA VAL A 138 -13.48 11.30 -16.20
C VAL A 138 -14.11 11.93 -14.95
N GLU A 139 -15.12 12.78 -15.10
CA GLU A 139 -15.85 13.34 -13.96
C GLU A 139 -16.56 12.25 -13.15
N TYR A 140 -17.20 11.29 -13.83
CA TYR A 140 -17.82 10.16 -13.17
C TYR A 140 -16.80 9.27 -12.45
N LEU A 141 -15.68 8.96 -13.11
CA LEU A 141 -14.56 8.24 -12.50
C LEU A 141 -14.06 8.95 -11.25
N ALA A 142 -13.87 10.27 -11.29
CA ALA A 142 -13.41 11.02 -10.13
C ALA A 142 -14.40 10.95 -8.96
N ALA A 143 -15.71 10.95 -9.24
CA ALA A 143 -16.74 10.74 -8.21
C ALA A 143 -16.68 9.34 -7.60
N MET A 144 -16.47 8.30 -8.43
CA MET A 144 -16.35 6.92 -7.95
C MET A 144 -15.07 6.67 -7.16
N CYS A 145 -13.93 7.28 -7.55
CA CYS A 145 -12.71 7.25 -6.76
C CYS A 145 -12.92 7.84 -5.36
N ARG A 146 -13.56 9.02 -5.26
CA ARG A 146 -13.91 9.63 -3.95
C ARG A 146 -14.80 8.72 -3.12
N LEU A 147 -15.84 8.16 -3.75
CA LEU A 147 -16.79 7.28 -3.09
C LEU A 147 -16.09 6.04 -2.52
N VAL A 148 -15.24 5.39 -3.31
CA VAL A 148 -14.50 4.19 -2.88
C VAL A 148 -13.55 4.50 -1.73
N THR A 149 -12.72 5.54 -1.84
CA THR A 149 -11.80 5.91 -0.77
C THR A 149 -12.56 6.31 0.50
N ALA A 150 -13.66 7.06 0.38
CA ALA A 150 -14.47 7.48 1.51
C ALA A 150 -15.18 6.32 2.20
N GLU A 151 -15.70 5.33 1.48
CA GLU A 151 -16.56 4.29 2.09
C GLU A 151 -15.81 2.99 2.44
N THR A 152 -14.61 2.80 1.89
CA THR A 152 -13.86 1.54 2.04
C THR A 152 -12.42 1.74 2.50
N GLY A 153 -11.90 2.97 2.45
CA GLY A 153 -10.49 3.28 2.68
C GLY A 153 -9.54 2.80 1.57
N LEU A 154 -10.03 2.10 0.53
CA LEU A 154 -9.18 1.67 -0.59
C LEU A 154 -8.63 2.89 -1.34
N LEU A 155 -7.37 2.80 -1.75
CA LEU A 155 -6.73 3.81 -2.58
C LEU A 155 -7.11 3.61 -4.03
N ALA A 156 -7.74 4.60 -4.64
CA ALA A 156 -8.13 4.53 -6.04
C ALA A 156 -6.90 4.64 -6.96
N HIS A 157 -6.77 3.70 -7.90
CA HIS A 157 -5.81 3.77 -9.01
C HIS A 157 -6.59 3.94 -10.31
N SER A 158 -6.37 5.05 -11.00
CA SER A 158 -7.04 5.32 -12.28
C SER A 158 -6.21 4.85 -13.47
N ASN A 159 -6.71 3.85 -14.21
CA ASN A 159 -6.17 3.47 -15.52
C ASN A 159 -7.20 3.82 -16.61
N ALA A 160 -7.22 5.10 -16.96
CA ALA A 160 -8.24 5.73 -17.80
C ALA A 160 -7.76 6.03 -19.24
N GLY A 161 -6.61 5.48 -19.64
CA GLY A 161 -6.09 5.64 -20.98
C GLY A 161 -5.46 7.01 -21.25
N ALA A 162 -5.50 7.46 -22.51
CA ALA A 162 -4.88 8.72 -22.90
C ALA A 162 -5.77 9.92 -22.53
N LEU A 163 -5.30 10.71 -21.56
CA LEU A 163 -6.04 11.84 -21.00
C LEU A 163 -5.39 13.19 -21.34
N ALA A 164 -6.19 14.24 -21.34
CA ALA A 164 -5.71 15.61 -21.43
C ALA A 164 -5.21 16.10 -20.04
N PRO A 165 -4.37 17.15 -19.97
CA PRO A 165 -3.79 17.62 -18.71
C PRO A 165 -4.81 18.00 -17.63
N ASP A 166 -5.95 18.57 -18.02
CA ASP A 166 -7.06 18.93 -17.11
C ASP A 166 -7.72 17.70 -16.49
N ALA A 167 -7.96 16.66 -17.29
CA ALA A 167 -8.48 15.37 -16.81
C ALA A 167 -7.50 14.67 -15.85
N LEU A 168 -6.19 14.66 -16.18
CA LEU A 168 -5.13 14.14 -15.30
C LEU A 168 -5.08 14.91 -13.97
N SER A 169 -5.18 16.24 -14.04
CA SER A 169 -5.16 17.12 -12.87
C SER A 169 -6.37 16.87 -11.95
N LEU A 170 -7.57 16.69 -12.52
CA LEU A 170 -8.76 16.30 -11.76
C LEU A 170 -8.55 14.96 -11.04
N LEU A 171 -8.10 13.93 -11.76
CA LEU A 171 -7.88 12.61 -11.18
C LEU A 171 -6.78 12.59 -10.11
N ARG A 172 -5.77 13.47 -10.21
CA ARG A 172 -4.70 13.60 -9.20
C ARG A 172 -5.25 13.92 -7.82
N THR A 173 -6.38 14.62 -7.74
CA THR A 173 -7.03 14.97 -6.45
C THR A 173 -7.71 13.79 -5.76
N VAL A 174 -7.91 12.66 -6.46
CA VAL A 174 -8.70 11.52 -5.98
C VAL A 174 -8.01 10.16 -6.17
N SER A 175 -6.88 10.12 -6.86
CA SER A 175 -6.17 8.89 -7.23
C SER A 175 -4.67 9.08 -7.00
N PRO A 176 -4.06 8.41 -5.99
CA PRO A 176 -2.64 8.55 -5.70
C PRO A 176 -1.72 8.02 -6.80
N GLY A 177 -2.20 7.07 -7.61
CA GLY A 177 -1.50 6.52 -8.76
C GLY A 177 -2.42 6.53 -9.98
N GLN A 178 -1.87 6.91 -11.13
CA GLN A 178 -2.58 6.86 -12.41
C GLN A 178 -1.78 6.03 -13.41
N GLY A 179 -2.42 5.55 -14.46
CA GLY A 179 -1.72 4.75 -15.45
C GLY A 179 -2.31 4.75 -16.84
N MET A 180 -1.43 4.45 -17.80
CA MET A 180 -1.73 4.23 -19.19
C MET A 180 -0.56 3.51 -19.86
N MET A 181 -0.83 2.42 -20.58
CA MET A 181 0.18 1.74 -21.39
C MET A 181 0.53 2.55 -22.64
N ILE A 182 1.83 2.71 -22.94
CA ILE A 182 2.32 3.15 -24.26
C ILE A 182 2.06 2.04 -25.29
N GLU A 183 2.27 0.79 -24.88
CA GLU A 183 2.17 -0.44 -25.69
C GLU A 183 3.22 -0.55 -26.79
N SER A 184 3.23 0.37 -27.75
CA SER A 184 4.21 0.47 -28.83
C SER A 184 4.25 1.88 -29.39
N LEU A 185 5.43 2.32 -29.86
CA LEU A 185 5.58 3.58 -30.58
C LEU A 185 5.62 3.40 -32.11
N ASN A 186 5.27 2.22 -32.62
CA ASN A 186 5.15 1.97 -34.05
C ASN A 186 3.81 2.51 -34.58
N PRO A 187 3.78 3.60 -35.38
CA PRO A 187 2.53 4.25 -35.81
C PRO A 187 1.75 3.43 -36.84
N THR A 188 2.35 2.36 -37.38
CA THR A 188 1.79 1.52 -38.45
C THR A 188 1.26 0.18 -37.96
N LEU A 189 1.19 -0.01 -36.64
CA LEU A 189 0.82 -1.28 -36.05
C LEU A 189 -0.64 -1.64 -36.36
N MET A 190 -0.85 -2.82 -36.95
CA MET A 190 -2.21 -3.29 -37.29
C MET A 190 -3.09 -3.49 -36.06
N ALA A 191 -2.48 -3.84 -34.93
CA ALA A 191 -3.14 -3.97 -33.63
C ALA A 191 -3.87 -2.68 -33.17
N HIS A 192 -3.43 -1.51 -33.66
CA HIS A 192 -3.99 -0.20 -33.27
C HIS A 192 -4.85 0.44 -34.37
N ARG A 193 -5.13 -0.28 -35.46
CA ARG A 193 -6.02 0.22 -36.51
C ARG A 193 -7.42 0.47 -35.94
N GLY A 194 -7.89 1.70 -36.01
CA GLY A 194 -9.20 2.10 -35.45
C GLY A 194 -9.17 2.45 -33.96
N ALA A 195 -7.99 2.72 -33.41
CA ALA A 195 -7.80 3.21 -32.06
C ALA A 195 -7.15 4.61 -32.09
N PRO A 196 -7.94 5.69 -32.24
CA PRO A 196 -7.41 7.06 -32.37
C PRO A 196 -6.56 7.51 -31.19
N ASP A 197 -6.75 6.96 -29.99
CA ASP A 197 -5.94 7.36 -28.83
C ASP A 197 -4.66 6.52 -28.69
N LYS A 198 -4.44 5.53 -29.55
CA LYS A 198 -3.23 4.67 -29.53
C LYS A 198 -2.08 5.22 -30.38
N THR A 199 -2.17 6.46 -30.89
CA THR A 199 -1.04 7.03 -31.63
C THR A 199 0.16 7.30 -30.70
N PRO A 200 1.41 7.11 -31.19
CA PRO A 200 2.61 7.39 -30.39
C PRO A 200 2.61 8.79 -29.78
N GLU A 201 2.21 9.81 -30.55
CA GLU A 201 2.19 11.20 -30.11
C GLU A 201 1.19 11.42 -28.96
N ARG A 202 -0.01 10.81 -29.05
CA ARG A 202 -1.05 10.94 -28.02
C ARG A 202 -0.66 10.27 -26.72
N ARG A 203 -0.03 9.09 -26.81
CA ARG A 203 0.46 8.31 -25.67
C ARG A 203 1.61 9.04 -24.98
N LEU A 204 2.59 9.54 -25.74
CA LEU A 204 3.70 10.32 -25.18
C LEU A 204 3.24 11.65 -24.57
N ALA A 205 2.29 12.35 -25.20
CA ALA A 205 1.75 13.60 -24.66
C ALA A 205 1.05 13.41 -23.31
N THR A 206 0.32 12.31 -23.13
CA THR A 206 -0.31 11.98 -21.84
C THR A 206 0.75 11.69 -20.76
N LEU A 207 1.77 10.90 -21.11
CA LEU A 207 2.86 10.56 -20.19
C LEU A 207 3.67 11.81 -19.80
N GLU A 208 3.98 12.69 -20.75
CA GLU A 208 4.64 13.96 -20.48
C GLU A 208 3.80 14.86 -19.56
N ALA A 209 2.50 15.01 -19.84
CA ALA A 209 1.59 15.80 -19.00
C ALA A 209 1.49 15.27 -17.57
N ALA A 210 1.50 13.94 -17.38
CA ALA A 210 1.56 13.34 -16.05
C ALA A 210 2.84 13.73 -15.29
N GLY A 211 3.97 13.80 -16.01
CA GLY A 211 5.24 14.31 -15.49
C GLY A 211 5.19 15.77 -15.08
N GLU A 212 4.63 16.64 -15.93
CA GLU A 212 4.47 18.08 -15.63
C GLU A 212 3.58 18.32 -14.40
N LEU A 213 2.58 17.46 -14.17
CA LEU A 213 1.64 17.53 -13.05
C LEU A 213 2.13 16.82 -11.78
N ALA A 214 3.34 16.26 -11.79
CA ALA A 214 3.90 15.46 -10.69
C ALA A 214 2.94 14.35 -10.22
N ILE A 215 2.48 13.51 -11.16
CA ILE A 215 1.61 12.36 -10.91
C ILE A 215 2.47 11.08 -10.92
N PRO A 216 2.49 10.26 -9.85
CA PRO A 216 3.05 8.92 -9.90
C PRO A 216 2.33 8.08 -10.96
N PHE A 217 3.06 7.68 -12.00
CA PHE A 217 2.44 7.15 -13.22
C PHE A 217 2.93 5.74 -13.55
N THR A 218 2.01 4.82 -13.76
CA THR A 218 2.26 3.47 -14.29
C THR A 218 2.11 3.49 -15.81
N THR A 219 3.10 2.97 -16.52
CA THR A 219 3.03 2.79 -17.97
C THR A 219 3.62 1.45 -18.40
N GLY A 220 3.84 1.23 -19.70
CA GLY A 220 4.35 -0.05 -20.14
C GLY A 220 4.26 -0.29 -21.64
N ILE A 221 4.77 -1.45 -22.05
CA ILE A 221 4.77 -1.92 -23.43
C ILE A 221 4.07 -3.28 -23.55
N LEU A 222 3.58 -3.58 -24.75
CA LEU A 222 3.07 -4.89 -25.12
C LEU A 222 4.10 -5.61 -26.00
N VAL A 223 4.22 -6.92 -25.81
CA VAL A 223 5.19 -7.77 -26.51
C VAL A 223 4.42 -8.81 -27.33
N GLY A 224 4.66 -8.84 -28.64
CA GLY A 224 4.05 -9.81 -29.56
C GLY A 224 2.75 -9.33 -30.22
N ILE A 225 2.53 -8.01 -30.33
CA ILE A 225 1.38 -7.42 -31.05
C ILE A 225 1.72 -6.99 -32.49
N GLY A 226 2.90 -7.37 -32.98
CA GLY A 226 3.41 -7.07 -34.33
C GLY A 226 4.55 -6.05 -34.36
N GLU A 227 4.99 -5.58 -33.19
CA GLU A 227 6.13 -4.69 -33.02
C GLU A 227 7.46 -5.44 -33.17
N SER A 228 8.49 -4.74 -33.63
CA SER A 228 9.85 -5.28 -33.72
C SER A 228 10.61 -5.19 -32.38
N PRO A 229 11.69 -5.96 -32.17
CA PRO A 229 12.55 -5.78 -31.01
C PRO A 229 13.09 -4.35 -30.86
N GLN A 230 13.34 -3.66 -31.98
CA GLN A 230 13.77 -2.26 -31.96
C GLN A 230 12.64 -1.33 -31.49
N ASP A 231 11.39 -1.57 -31.89
CA ASP A 231 10.24 -0.78 -31.43
C ASP A 231 10.10 -0.84 -29.90
N ARG A 232 10.37 -2.01 -29.30
CA ARG A 232 10.37 -2.20 -27.84
C ARG A 232 11.45 -1.36 -27.16
N VAL A 233 12.67 -1.38 -27.70
CA VAL A 233 13.78 -0.54 -27.19
C VAL A 233 13.44 0.95 -27.29
N THR A 234 12.92 1.37 -28.44
CA THR A 234 12.52 2.77 -28.68
C THR A 234 11.46 3.23 -27.68
N ALA A 235 10.43 2.41 -27.42
CA ALA A 235 9.41 2.71 -26.43
C ALA A 235 9.98 2.78 -25.00
N LEU A 236 10.81 1.81 -24.59
CA LEU A 236 11.45 1.80 -23.27
C LEU A 236 12.36 3.00 -23.06
N ARG A 237 13.12 3.42 -24.09
CA ARG A 237 13.96 4.62 -24.02
C ARG A 237 13.15 5.90 -23.90
N ALA A 238 12.05 6.02 -24.64
CA ALA A 238 11.16 7.18 -24.53
C ALA A 238 10.56 7.30 -23.12
N ILE A 239 10.13 6.18 -22.52
CA ILE A 239 9.69 6.13 -21.13
C ILE A 239 10.83 6.56 -20.18
N ALA A 240 12.03 6.00 -20.37
CA ALA A 240 13.19 6.33 -19.56
C ALA A 240 13.59 7.81 -19.66
N ASP A 241 13.50 8.42 -20.84
CA ASP A 241 13.79 9.84 -21.07
C ASP A 241 12.78 10.76 -20.36
N LEU A 242 11.49 10.46 -20.47
CA LEU A 242 10.44 11.20 -19.77
C LEU A 242 10.56 11.03 -18.24
N HIS A 243 10.90 9.84 -17.76
CA HIS A 243 11.20 9.65 -16.34
C HIS A 243 12.46 10.44 -15.93
N ARG A 244 13.55 10.44 -16.70
CA ARG A 244 14.74 11.26 -16.38
C ARG A 244 14.42 12.74 -16.31
N ARG A 245 13.47 13.23 -17.12
CA ARG A 245 13.06 14.64 -17.14
C ARG A 245 12.19 15.03 -15.94
N TYR A 246 11.26 14.17 -15.53
CA TYR A 246 10.22 14.53 -14.56
C TYR A 246 10.21 13.69 -13.27
N GLY A 247 10.81 12.50 -13.27
CA GLY A 247 10.88 11.58 -12.14
C GLY A 247 9.57 10.88 -11.78
N HIS A 248 8.60 10.86 -12.71
CA HIS A 248 7.19 10.56 -12.41
C HIS A 248 6.74 9.12 -12.70
N VAL A 249 7.47 8.40 -13.56
CA VAL A 249 7.14 6.99 -13.86
C VAL A 249 7.53 6.13 -12.67
N GLN A 250 6.56 5.52 -11.99
CA GLN A 250 6.82 4.65 -10.85
C GLN A 250 7.02 3.20 -11.28
N GLU A 251 6.31 2.78 -12.32
CA GLU A 251 6.23 1.38 -12.75
C GLU A 251 6.17 1.30 -14.27
N VAL A 252 6.90 0.34 -14.83
CA VAL A 252 6.79 -0.07 -16.22
C VAL A 252 6.34 -1.52 -16.29
N ILE A 253 5.22 -1.74 -16.96
CA ILE A 253 4.64 -3.05 -17.21
C ILE A 253 5.18 -3.58 -18.55
N VAL A 254 5.79 -4.76 -18.53
CA VAL A 254 6.06 -5.54 -19.74
C VAL A 254 5.02 -6.65 -19.77
N GLN A 255 4.11 -6.60 -20.73
CA GLN A 255 3.03 -7.58 -20.85
C GLN A 255 3.09 -8.28 -22.21
N ASN A 256 3.02 -9.61 -22.19
CA ASN A 256 2.95 -10.44 -23.38
C ASN A 256 1.54 -10.46 -23.99
N PHE A 257 1.49 -10.51 -25.32
CA PHE A 257 0.28 -10.77 -26.07
C PHE A 257 -0.13 -12.24 -25.96
N MET A 258 -1.41 -12.44 -25.66
CA MET A 258 -2.07 -13.73 -25.69
C MET A 258 -3.28 -13.62 -26.64
N PRO A 259 -3.42 -14.54 -27.63
CA PRO A 259 -4.54 -14.50 -28.56
C PRO A 259 -5.84 -14.87 -27.86
N LYS A 260 -6.91 -14.13 -28.18
CA LYS A 260 -8.21 -14.26 -27.52
C LYS A 260 -9.31 -14.49 -28.56
N PRO A 261 -10.22 -15.45 -28.36
CA PRO A 261 -11.24 -15.82 -29.34
C PRO A 261 -12.09 -14.65 -29.87
N ASP A 262 -12.42 -13.69 -29.01
CA ASP A 262 -13.33 -12.59 -29.33
C ASP A 262 -12.64 -11.34 -29.89
N THR A 263 -11.41 -11.48 -30.38
CA THR A 263 -10.60 -10.36 -30.89
C THR A 263 -10.32 -10.48 -32.39
N VAL A 264 -9.90 -9.37 -33.01
CA VAL A 264 -9.44 -9.36 -34.40
C VAL A 264 -8.17 -10.21 -34.54
N MET A 265 -7.30 -10.15 -33.53
CA MET A 265 -6.02 -10.87 -33.49
C MET A 265 -6.12 -12.31 -32.95
N ARG A 266 -7.32 -12.90 -32.91
CA ARG A 266 -7.53 -14.26 -32.36
C ARG A 266 -6.71 -15.38 -33.02
N ASN A 267 -6.27 -15.16 -34.27
CA ASN A 267 -5.51 -16.13 -35.05
C ASN A 267 -4.00 -15.81 -35.09
N GLU A 268 -3.57 -14.73 -34.43
CA GLU A 268 -2.15 -14.39 -34.31
C GLU A 268 -1.49 -15.30 -33.28
N PRO A 269 -0.19 -15.64 -33.44
CA PRO A 269 0.53 -16.44 -32.46
C PRO A 269 0.67 -15.68 -31.14
N ALA A 270 0.63 -16.41 -30.02
CA ALA A 270 1.02 -15.86 -28.73
C ALA A 270 2.48 -15.40 -28.74
N CYS A 271 2.81 -14.41 -27.90
CA CYS A 271 4.18 -13.99 -27.72
C CYS A 271 5.06 -15.17 -27.27
N PRO A 272 6.17 -15.47 -27.96
CA PRO A 272 7.12 -16.48 -27.50
C PRO A 272 7.68 -16.14 -26.11
N GLN A 273 7.86 -17.16 -25.27
CA GLN A 273 8.35 -16.97 -23.90
C GLN A 273 9.75 -16.34 -23.86
N ASP A 274 10.66 -16.78 -24.72
CA ASP A 274 12.03 -16.23 -24.78
C ASP A 274 12.04 -14.75 -25.17
N GLU A 275 11.15 -14.32 -26.07
CA GLU A 275 10.98 -12.92 -26.46
C GLU A 275 10.43 -12.07 -25.31
N PHE A 276 9.52 -12.64 -24.53
CA PHE A 276 8.97 -11.99 -23.34
C PHE A 276 10.02 -11.81 -22.25
N LEU A 277 10.72 -12.89 -21.87
CA LEU A 277 11.80 -12.86 -20.89
C LEU A 277 12.94 -11.93 -21.31
N ARG A 278 13.31 -11.97 -22.60
CA ARG A 278 14.29 -11.04 -23.18
C ARG A 278 13.85 -9.59 -22.97
N THR A 279 12.60 -9.27 -23.29
CA THR A 279 12.09 -7.90 -23.19
C THR A 279 12.04 -7.41 -21.73
N ILE A 280 11.70 -8.27 -20.78
CA ILE A 280 11.78 -7.94 -19.34
C ILE A 280 13.24 -7.62 -18.94
N ALA A 281 14.19 -8.49 -19.30
CA ALA A 281 15.59 -8.27 -18.97
C ALA A 281 16.15 -7.00 -19.63
N MET A 282 15.74 -6.70 -20.87
CA MET A 282 16.07 -5.43 -21.54
C MET A 282 15.49 -4.24 -20.80
N ALA A 283 14.22 -4.31 -20.39
CA ALA A 283 13.56 -3.22 -19.66
C ALA A 283 14.30 -2.90 -18.36
N ARG A 284 14.68 -3.90 -17.55
CA ARG A 284 15.49 -3.68 -16.33
C ARG A 284 16.80 -2.98 -16.60
N LEU A 285 17.45 -3.28 -17.73
CA LEU A 285 18.75 -2.69 -18.09
C LEU A 285 18.65 -1.30 -18.73
N ILE A 286 17.51 -0.95 -19.34
CA ILE A 286 17.29 0.34 -20.02
C ILE A 286 16.67 1.38 -19.08
N LEU A 287 15.75 0.96 -18.22
CA LEU A 287 14.98 1.85 -17.36
C LEU A 287 15.83 2.42 -16.21
N PRO A 288 15.52 3.63 -15.73
CA PRO A 288 16.17 4.20 -14.56
C PRO A 288 16.05 3.29 -13.32
N PRO A 289 17.05 3.29 -12.41
CA PRO A 289 17.09 2.36 -11.27
C PRO A 289 15.92 2.47 -10.28
N ASP A 290 15.27 3.62 -10.22
CA ASP A 290 14.11 3.92 -9.36
C ASP A 290 12.76 3.67 -10.05
N VAL A 291 12.75 3.05 -11.23
CA VAL A 291 11.53 2.56 -11.89
C VAL A 291 11.33 1.08 -11.59
N HIS A 292 10.18 0.74 -11.03
CA HIS A 292 9.77 -0.63 -10.78
C HIS A 292 9.39 -1.33 -12.08
N LEU A 293 9.74 -2.61 -12.20
CA LEU A 293 9.47 -3.41 -13.38
C LEU A 293 8.49 -4.52 -13.04
N GLN A 294 7.34 -4.47 -13.71
CA GLN A 294 6.22 -5.37 -13.52
C GLN A 294 6.03 -6.30 -14.71
N ALA A 295 5.74 -7.57 -14.45
CA ALA A 295 5.21 -8.49 -15.47
C ALA A 295 4.03 -9.30 -14.88
N PRO A 296 2.91 -9.43 -15.62
CA PRO A 296 1.71 -10.09 -15.11
C PRO A 296 1.92 -11.60 -14.94
N PRO A 297 1.82 -12.16 -13.71
CA PRO A 297 2.13 -13.57 -13.47
C PRO A 297 1.09 -14.53 -14.07
N ASN A 298 -0.17 -14.09 -14.23
CA ASN A 298 -1.25 -14.89 -14.79
C ASN A 298 -1.12 -15.15 -16.30
N LEU A 299 -0.28 -14.38 -17.01
CA LEU A 299 -0.07 -14.53 -18.46
C LEU A 299 1.13 -15.42 -18.81
N SER A 300 1.74 -16.05 -17.81
CA SER A 300 2.79 -17.05 -17.96
C SER A 300 2.35 -18.37 -17.31
N GLU A 301 2.65 -19.51 -17.92
CA GLU A 301 2.35 -20.82 -17.33
C GLU A 301 3.23 -21.09 -16.10
N ASP A 302 4.50 -20.70 -16.18
CA ASP A 302 5.43 -20.60 -15.06
C ASP A 302 5.93 -19.16 -14.96
N PHE A 303 5.61 -18.50 -13.85
CA PHE A 303 6.00 -17.11 -13.59
C PHE A 303 7.28 -16.98 -12.74
N GLY A 304 7.90 -18.10 -12.32
CA GLY A 304 9.21 -18.10 -11.67
C GLY A 304 10.31 -17.44 -12.51
N PRO A 305 10.45 -17.80 -13.81
CA PRO A 305 11.44 -17.18 -14.70
C PRO A 305 11.32 -15.66 -14.86
N LEU A 306 10.17 -15.05 -14.55
CA LEU A 306 10.03 -13.60 -14.58
C LEU A 306 10.93 -12.93 -13.52
N LEU A 307 11.09 -13.57 -12.36
CA LEU A 307 12.00 -13.12 -11.28
C LEU A 307 13.45 -13.16 -11.72
N ASP A 308 13.82 -14.19 -12.49
CA ASP A 308 15.16 -14.37 -13.05
C ASP A 308 15.41 -13.40 -14.21
N ALA A 309 14.36 -12.93 -14.88
CA ALA A 309 14.44 -11.87 -15.90
C ALA A 309 14.54 -10.45 -15.31
N GLY A 310 14.38 -10.28 -13.99
CA GLY A 310 14.67 -9.02 -13.30
C GLY A 310 13.46 -8.17 -12.92
N ILE A 311 12.24 -8.73 -12.91
CA ILE A 311 11.10 -8.03 -12.27
C ILE A 311 11.35 -7.88 -10.78
N ASP A 312 10.84 -6.81 -10.20
CA ASP A 312 10.77 -6.61 -8.75
C ASP A 312 9.32 -6.53 -8.26
N ASP A 313 8.35 -6.65 -9.17
CA ASP A 313 6.92 -6.52 -8.87
C ASP A 313 6.09 -7.48 -9.73
N PHE A 314 5.14 -8.20 -9.11
CA PHE A 314 4.15 -9.02 -9.82
C PHE A 314 2.92 -8.23 -10.28
N GLY A 315 2.79 -7.00 -9.81
CA GLY A 315 1.71 -6.10 -10.12
C GLY A 315 0.50 -6.28 -9.24
N GLY A 316 -0.61 -5.71 -9.71
CA GLY A 316 -1.88 -5.84 -9.03
C GLY A 316 -2.46 -7.24 -9.14
N VAL A 317 -2.62 -7.92 -8.00
CA VAL A 317 -3.18 -9.28 -7.89
C VAL A 317 -4.46 -9.18 -7.06
N SER A 318 -5.56 -9.74 -7.59
CA SER A 318 -6.85 -9.68 -6.90
C SER A 318 -7.26 -11.03 -6.31
N PRO A 319 -7.60 -11.08 -5.01
CA PRO A 319 -8.20 -12.27 -4.40
C PRO A 319 -9.73 -12.36 -4.64
N VAL A 320 -10.35 -11.33 -5.21
CA VAL A 320 -11.81 -11.22 -5.34
C VAL A 320 -12.25 -11.21 -6.81
N THR A 321 -11.66 -10.31 -7.61
CA THR A 321 -12.08 -10.08 -8.99
C THR A 321 -11.18 -10.80 -9.97
N VAL A 322 -11.74 -11.31 -11.06
CA VAL A 322 -10.94 -11.84 -12.17
C VAL A 322 -10.17 -10.72 -12.88
N ASP A 323 -9.17 -11.09 -13.67
CA ASP A 323 -8.57 -10.14 -14.61
C ASP A 323 -9.58 -9.84 -15.72
N HIS A 324 -10.28 -8.71 -15.67
CA HIS A 324 -11.27 -8.38 -16.70
C HIS A 324 -10.65 -8.07 -18.07
N VAL A 325 -9.33 -7.85 -18.15
CA VAL A 325 -8.61 -7.70 -19.42
C VAL A 325 -8.27 -9.07 -20.00
N ASN A 326 -7.90 -10.04 -19.17
CA ASN A 326 -7.60 -11.42 -19.56
C ASN A 326 -8.42 -12.44 -18.73
N PRO A 327 -9.76 -12.47 -18.88
CA PRO A 327 -10.65 -13.25 -18.02
C PRO A 327 -10.40 -14.76 -18.07
N GLU A 328 -9.79 -15.24 -19.15
CA GLU A 328 -9.37 -16.63 -19.34
C GLU A 328 -8.11 -17.03 -18.57
N ARG A 329 -7.42 -16.06 -17.94
CA ARG A 329 -6.19 -16.23 -17.17
C ARG A 329 -6.36 -15.68 -15.75
N PRO A 330 -6.92 -16.46 -14.81
CA PRO A 330 -7.16 -16.00 -13.44
C PRO A 330 -5.85 -15.68 -12.70
N TRP A 331 -5.94 -14.82 -11.70
CA TRP A 331 -4.82 -14.48 -10.84
C TRP A 331 -4.28 -15.73 -10.11
N PRO A 332 -2.96 -15.87 -9.95
CA PRO A 332 -2.41 -16.86 -9.02
C PRO A 332 -2.83 -16.51 -7.58
N SER A 333 -3.01 -17.53 -6.74
CA SER A 333 -3.26 -17.30 -5.31
C SER A 333 -2.05 -16.64 -4.64
N LEU A 334 -2.29 -15.89 -3.57
CA LEU A 334 -1.22 -15.25 -2.80
C LEU A 334 -0.23 -16.27 -2.22
N ASP A 335 -0.72 -17.44 -1.79
CA ASP A 335 0.14 -18.53 -1.32
C ASP A 335 1.05 -19.06 -2.43
N ARG A 336 0.54 -19.18 -3.65
CA ARG A 336 1.34 -19.62 -4.80
C ARG A 336 2.37 -18.57 -5.19
N LEU A 337 2.00 -17.28 -5.19
CA LEU A 337 2.95 -16.18 -5.39
C LEU A 337 4.06 -16.23 -4.34
N ARG A 338 3.70 -16.37 -3.06
CA ARG A 338 4.67 -16.46 -1.96
C ARG A 338 5.60 -17.66 -2.13
N GLU A 339 5.07 -18.85 -2.36
CA GLU A 339 5.85 -20.07 -2.57
C GLU A 339 6.86 -19.91 -3.72
N VAL A 340 6.42 -19.41 -4.88
CA VAL A 340 7.30 -19.22 -6.04
C VAL A 340 8.37 -18.18 -5.74
N THR A 341 8.00 -17.04 -5.15
CA THR A 341 8.92 -15.96 -4.78
C THR A 341 10.03 -16.47 -3.86
N GLU A 342 9.65 -17.22 -2.83
CA GLU A 342 10.60 -17.76 -1.85
C GLU A 342 11.49 -18.87 -2.43
N ARG A 343 10.99 -19.68 -3.37
CA ARG A 343 11.83 -20.68 -4.07
C ARG A 343 12.94 -20.03 -4.90
N HIS A 344 12.78 -18.77 -5.30
CA HIS A 344 13.82 -17.97 -5.96
C HIS A 344 14.62 -17.11 -4.97
N GLY A 345 14.53 -17.38 -3.66
CA GLY A 345 15.30 -16.67 -2.62
C GLY A 345 14.85 -15.22 -2.40
N LYS A 346 13.58 -14.92 -2.71
CA LYS A 346 12.96 -13.59 -2.57
C LYS A 346 11.83 -13.61 -1.54
N PHE A 347 11.38 -12.43 -1.13
CA PHE A 347 10.23 -12.25 -0.24
C PHE A 347 9.14 -11.43 -0.90
N LEU A 348 7.91 -11.93 -0.84
CA LEU A 348 6.73 -11.25 -1.37
C LEU A 348 6.23 -10.22 -0.35
N THR A 349 6.05 -8.97 -0.76
CA THR A 349 5.63 -7.86 0.12
C THR A 349 4.48 -7.07 -0.52
N PRO A 350 3.37 -6.81 0.18
CA PRO A 350 2.31 -5.97 -0.37
C PRO A 350 2.78 -4.51 -0.51
N ARG A 351 2.35 -3.86 -1.59
CA ARG A 351 2.53 -2.42 -1.82
C ARG A 351 1.20 -1.72 -2.02
N LEU A 352 1.23 -0.39 -2.01
CA LEU A 352 0.10 0.45 -2.39
C LEU A 352 0.08 0.69 -3.91
N THR A 353 -0.93 1.41 -4.39
CA THR A 353 -0.96 1.92 -5.78
C THR A 353 0.19 2.90 -6.08
N VAL A 354 0.72 3.55 -5.04
CA VAL A 354 1.85 4.45 -5.10
C VAL A 354 3.06 3.83 -4.41
N TYR A 355 4.24 3.92 -5.03
CA TYR A 355 5.45 3.30 -4.49
C TYR A 355 6.11 4.15 -3.38
N PRO A 356 6.94 3.54 -2.51
CA PRO A 356 7.60 4.22 -1.40
C PRO A 356 8.35 5.51 -1.79
N GLU A 357 9.00 5.53 -2.95
CA GLU A 357 9.76 6.64 -3.51
C GLU A 357 8.91 7.90 -3.69
N PHE A 358 7.60 7.73 -3.91
CA PHE A 358 6.63 8.80 -4.11
C PHE A 358 5.88 9.09 -2.81
N ALA A 359 5.44 8.05 -2.09
CA ALA A 359 4.74 8.17 -0.82
C ALA A 359 5.56 8.91 0.26
N ARG A 360 6.89 8.74 0.27
CA ARG A 360 7.82 9.45 1.18
C ARG A 360 8.08 10.90 0.82
N ARG A 361 7.62 11.36 -0.36
CA ARG A 361 7.72 12.76 -0.82
C ARG A 361 6.31 13.34 -1.07
N PRO A 362 5.43 13.34 -0.06
CA PRO A 362 4.02 13.65 -0.25
C PRO A 362 3.77 15.11 -0.64
N ASP A 363 4.71 16.02 -0.36
CA ASP A 363 4.60 17.43 -0.75
C ASP A 363 4.72 17.65 -2.26
N GLN A 364 5.41 16.75 -2.97
CA GLN A 364 5.57 16.82 -4.42
C GLN A 364 4.50 16.00 -5.13
N TRP A 365 4.33 14.74 -4.73
CA TRP A 365 3.64 13.74 -5.54
C TRP A 365 2.18 13.53 -5.17
N ILE A 366 1.80 13.86 -3.94
CA ILE A 366 0.52 13.45 -3.37
C ILE A 366 -0.36 14.66 -3.10
N ASP A 367 -1.60 14.62 -3.59
CA ASP A 367 -2.60 15.61 -3.23
C ASP A 367 -2.82 15.64 -1.70
N PRO A 368 -2.88 16.84 -1.06
CA PRO A 368 -3.08 16.94 0.39
C PRO A 368 -4.27 16.13 0.93
N GLY A 369 -5.36 15.99 0.16
CA GLY A 369 -6.54 15.21 0.55
C GLY A 369 -6.30 13.70 0.65
N LEU A 370 -5.25 13.18 0.00
CA LEU A 370 -4.96 11.74 -0.07
C LEU A 370 -3.84 11.30 0.89
N ARG A 371 -3.09 12.24 1.47
CA ARG A 371 -1.92 11.94 2.31
C ARG A 371 -2.27 11.04 3.49
N PHE A 372 -3.38 11.32 4.17
CA PHE A 372 -3.82 10.50 5.30
C PHE A 372 -4.18 9.08 4.86
N ALA A 373 -4.94 8.92 3.79
CA ALA A 373 -5.34 7.60 3.30
C ALA A 373 -4.12 6.74 2.92
N ILE A 374 -3.09 7.35 2.34
CA ILE A 374 -1.83 6.67 2.04
C ILE A 374 -1.11 6.28 3.34
N MET A 375 -0.93 7.22 4.28
CA MET A 375 -0.27 6.93 5.57
C MET A 375 -0.99 5.84 6.38
N ASP A 376 -2.33 5.80 6.35
CA ASP A 376 -3.13 4.81 7.06
C ASP A 376 -2.90 3.37 6.53
N ARG A 377 -2.73 3.25 5.21
CA ARG A 377 -2.46 1.99 4.51
C ARG A 377 -0.98 1.65 4.39
N SER A 378 -0.09 2.59 4.72
CA SER A 378 1.35 2.41 4.67
C SER A 378 1.92 1.77 5.93
N ASP A 379 2.92 0.90 5.78
CA ASP A 379 3.82 0.54 6.86
C ASP A 379 4.89 1.62 7.07
N ALA A 380 5.83 1.40 8.01
CA ALA A 380 6.93 2.33 8.29
C ALA A 380 7.87 2.54 7.09
N GLU A 381 7.83 1.65 6.09
CA GLU A 381 8.60 1.78 4.86
C GLU A 381 7.82 2.44 3.70
N SER A 382 6.56 2.82 3.94
CA SER A 382 5.61 3.29 2.92
C SER A 382 5.19 2.21 1.92
N LEU A 383 5.36 0.94 2.28
CA LEU A 383 4.77 -0.21 1.59
C LEU A 383 3.34 -0.46 2.09
N GLY A 384 2.61 -1.38 1.47
CA GLY A 384 1.30 -1.76 1.95
C GLY A 384 1.44 -2.52 3.27
N ARG A 385 0.53 -2.29 4.22
CA ARG A 385 0.49 -3.08 5.45
C ARG A 385 0.14 -4.55 5.13
N ASP A 386 0.67 -5.48 5.92
CA ASP A 386 0.31 -6.91 5.81
C ASP A 386 -1.07 -7.21 6.42
N ASP A 387 -1.62 -6.29 7.21
CA ASP A 387 -2.99 -6.35 7.71
C ASP A 387 -3.96 -5.62 6.77
N PRO A 388 -5.26 -5.99 6.75
CA PRO A 388 -6.25 -5.39 5.86
C PRO A 388 -6.47 -3.88 6.09
N GLY A 389 -5.86 -3.29 7.14
CA GLY A 389 -6.13 -1.94 7.57
C GLY A 389 -7.53 -1.81 8.16
N ALA A 390 -7.82 -0.63 8.67
CA ALA A 390 -9.19 -0.29 9.08
C ALA A 390 -10.02 0.08 7.85
N MET A 391 -11.30 -0.34 7.85
CA MET A 391 -12.29 0.26 6.98
C MET A 391 -12.76 1.57 7.63
N PHE A 392 -12.41 2.70 7.03
CA PHE A 392 -12.86 4.02 7.47
C PHE A 392 -13.88 4.63 6.49
N PRO A 393 -14.84 5.43 6.99
CA PRO A 393 -15.08 5.73 8.40
C PRO A 393 -15.88 4.61 9.08
N GLU A 394 -15.39 4.16 10.24
CA GLU A 394 -16.25 3.49 11.20
C GLU A 394 -17.34 4.48 11.63
N SER A 395 -18.60 4.15 11.37
CA SER A 395 -19.70 5.00 11.79
C SER A 395 -19.98 4.78 13.26
N HIS A 396 -20.22 5.85 14.01
CA HIS A 396 -20.49 5.80 15.44
C HIS A 396 -21.79 6.55 15.75
N ALA A 397 -22.59 6.00 16.65
CA ALA A 397 -23.74 6.69 17.25
C ALA A 397 -23.49 6.92 18.73
N ASP A 398 -24.00 8.02 19.26
CA ASP A 398 -24.03 8.26 20.70
C ASP A 398 -24.81 7.13 21.39
N ALA A 399 -24.19 6.54 22.41
CA ALA A 399 -24.82 5.53 23.24
C ALA A 399 -25.09 6.11 24.61
N LYS A 400 -26.36 6.13 25.02
CA LYS A 400 -26.70 6.38 26.43
C LYS A 400 -26.31 5.16 27.26
N ASN A 401 -25.05 5.14 27.68
CA ASN A 401 -24.52 4.32 28.76
C ASN A 401 -24.46 2.82 28.43
N VAL A 402 -23.37 2.36 27.79
CA VAL A 402 -23.17 0.93 27.49
C VAL A 402 -22.67 0.08 28.67
N GLY A 403 -22.74 0.58 29.91
CA GLY A 403 -22.27 -0.15 31.10
C GLY A 403 -20.76 -0.38 31.18
N THR A 404 -20.01 -0.09 30.11
CA THR A 404 -18.54 -0.15 30.03
C THR A 404 -17.87 1.23 30.14
N GLY A 405 -18.67 2.30 30.24
CA GLY A 405 -18.18 3.69 30.26
C GLY A 405 -17.91 4.31 28.88
N ALA A 406 -18.10 3.58 27.78
CA ALA A 406 -18.08 4.17 26.45
C ALA A 406 -19.36 5.01 26.19
N GLU A 407 -19.19 6.17 25.56
CA GLU A 407 -20.29 7.11 25.24
C GLU A 407 -20.75 6.99 23.77
N VAL A 408 -20.11 6.12 22.99
CA VAL A 408 -20.42 5.86 21.58
C VAL A 408 -20.45 4.36 21.30
N VAL A 409 -21.30 3.95 20.36
CA VAL A 409 -21.33 2.60 19.77
C VAL A 409 -21.05 2.68 18.29
N GLN A 410 -20.24 1.77 17.80
CA GLN A 410 -20.02 1.62 16.37
C GLN A 410 -21.30 1.08 15.70
N ILE A 411 -21.75 1.77 14.66
CA ILE A 411 -22.87 1.41 13.79
C ILE A 411 -22.33 1.17 12.37
N GLY A 412 -23.08 0.42 11.55
CA GLY A 412 -22.65 0.11 10.18
C GLY A 412 -21.60 -0.99 10.12
N ARG A 413 -20.73 -0.94 9.11
CA ARG A 413 -19.69 -1.97 8.90
C ARG A 413 -18.59 -1.81 9.94
N ARG A 414 -18.27 -2.90 10.64
CA ARG A 414 -17.17 -2.94 11.59
C ARG A 414 -15.83 -3.03 10.86
N SER A 415 -14.79 -2.40 11.42
CA SER A 415 -13.43 -2.56 10.92
C SER A 415 -13.03 -4.03 10.94
N THR A 416 -12.29 -4.44 9.91
CA THR A 416 -11.68 -5.76 9.78
C THR A 416 -10.44 -5.93 10.66
N VAL A 417 -9.99 -4.86 11.33
CA VAL A 417 -8.84 -4.93 12.24
C VAL A 417 -9.22 -5.68 13.50
N TRP A 418 -8.38 -6.64 13.87
CA TRP A 418 -8.53 -7.35 15.13
C TRP A 418 -8.42 -6.41 16.33
N SER A 419 -9.36 -6.54 17.26
CA SER A 419 -9.28 -5.96 18.60
C SER A 419 -9.95 -6.88 19.62
N SER A 420 -9.66 -6.68 20.91
CA SER A 420 -10.32 -7.40 21.99
C SER A 420 -11.84 -7.22 21.93
N GLY A 421 -12.57 -8.33 21.75
CA GLY A 421 -14.03 -8.31 21.59
C GLY A 421 -14.52 -8.14 20.15
N SER A 422 -13.61 -8.02 19.17
CA SER A 422 -13.96 -8.09 17.75
C SER A 422 -14.35 -9.51 17.32
N GLU A 423 -15.04 -9.61 16.20
CA GLU A 423 -15.47 -10.89 15.59
C GLU A 423 -14.36 -11.52 14.73
N PHE A 424 -13.26 -10.79 14.50
CA PHE A 424 -12.13 -11.24 13.71
C PHE A 424 -11.12 -11.98 14.60
N ALA A 425 -10.37 -12.91 14.02
CA ALA A 425 -9.23 -13.53 14.69
C ALA A 425 -8.00 -12.61 14.56
N PRO A 426 -7.05 -12.63 15.53
CA PRO A 426 -5.80 -11.92 15.36
C PRO A 426 -5.02 -12.50 14.18
N THR A 427 -4.38 -11.64 13.41
CA THR A 427 -3.46 -12.06 12.33
C THR A 427 -2.27 -12.79 12.92
N ASP A 428 -1.81 -13.84 12.25
CA ASP A 428 -0.56 -14.50 12.61
C ASP A 428 0.62 -13.58 12.25
N LEU A 429 1.25 -13.00 13.27
CA LEU A 429 2.35 -12.03 13.11
C LEU A 429 3.71 -12.71 12.91
N VAL A 430 3.83 -14.00 13.25
CA VAL A 430 5.10 -14.72 13.21
C VAL A 430 4.94 -15.95 12.31
N PRO A 431 5.31 -15.86 11.02
CA PRO A 431 5.06 -16.94 10.08
C PRO A 431 5.85 -18.20 10.44
N SER A 432 5.37 -19.35 9.98
CA SER A 432 6.01 -20.64 10.24
C SER A 432 7.48 -20.66 9.79
N ARG A 433 8.33 -21.25 10.63
CA ARG A 433 9.78 -21.35 10.44
C ARG A 433 10.19 -21.88 9.06
N ARG A 434 11.20 -21.23 8.46
CA ARG A 434 11.97 -21.80 7.34
C ARG A 434 13.47 -21.80 7.64
N ARG A 435 14.14 -22.89 7.27
CA ARG A 435 15.59 -23.05 7.49
C ARG A 435 16.37 -22.36 6.38
N GLY A 436 17.45 -21.67 6.75
CA GLY A 436 18.52 -21.30 5.82
C GLY A 436 18.46 -19.87 5.26
N PHE A 437 18.09 -18.88 6.07
CA PHE A 437 18.20 -17.48 5.68
C PHE A 437 19.64 -16.98 5.77
N SER A 438 20.07 -16.25 4.74
CA SER A 438 21.29 -15.44 4.71
C SER A 438 20.89 -13.98 4.50
N GLY A 439 21.63 -13.04 5.08
CA GLY A 439 21.34 -11.62 4.90
C GLY A 439 21.75 -10.76 6.09
N PRO A 440 21.49 -9.44 6.03
CA PRO A 440 21.85 -8.49 7.08
C PRO A 440 21.25 -8.83 8.44
N VAL A 441 19.95 -9.19 8.48
CA VAL A 441 19.27 -9.60 9.73
C VAL A 441 20.00 -10.78 10.37
N ARG A 442 20.32 -11.80 9.59
CA ARG A 442 21.08 -12.97 10.08
C ARG A 442 22.45 -12.57 10.62
N GLY A 443 23.17 -11.70 9.91
CA GLY A 443 24.46 -11.19 10.36
C GLY A 443 24.38 -10.47 11.70
N VAL A 444 23.35 -9.66 11.92
CA VAL A 444 23.09 -9.00 13.20
C VAL A 444 22.83 -10.02 14.31
N LEU A 445 21.94 -11.01 14.07
CA LEU A 445 21.63 -12.05 15.05
C LEU A 445 22.85 -12.89 15.43
N ASP A 446 23.69 -13.29 14.47
CA ASP A 446 24.93 -14.02 14.72
C ASP A 446 25.94 -13.18 15.54
N GLY A 447 25.99 -11.86 15.29
CA GLY A 447 26.78 -10.92 16.08
C GLY A 447 26.33 -10.85 17.54
N ILE A 448 25.03 -10.70 17.77
CA ILE A 448 24.46 -10.68 19.13
C ILE A 448 24.67 -12.02 19.83
N ALA A 449 24.48 -13.15 19.13
CA ALA A 449 24.75 -14.48 19.66
C ALA A 449 26.22 -14.66 20.09
N SER A 450 27.13 -13.97 19.42
CA SER A 450 28.57 -13.93 19.73
C SER A 450 28.94 -12.93 20.84
N GLY A 451 27.95 -12.26 21.44
CA GLY A 451 28.14 -11.31 22.54
C GLY A 451 28.37 -9.86 22.11
N GLN A 452 28.10 -9.50 20.85
CA GLN A 452 28.14 -8.11 20.39
C GLN A 452 26.87 -7.37 20.83
N GLU A 453 27.02 -6.11 21.24
CA GLU A 453 25.88 -5.23 21.52
C GLU A 453 25.47 -4.53 20.21
N PRO A 454 24.19 -4.61 19.80
CA PRO A 454 23.75 -4.02 18.54
C PRO A 454 23.73 -2.49 18.65
N GLY A 455 24.31 -1.81 17.66
CA GLY A 455 24.20 -0.37 17.50
C GLY A 455 22.91 0.05 16.82
N VAL A 456 22.79 1.34 16.51
CA VAL A 456 21.60 1.91 15.85
C VAL A 456 21.35 1.25 14.50
N ASP A 457 22.39 1.03 13.69
CA ASP A 457 22.27 0.47 12.34
C ASP A 457 21.83 -1.01 12.38
N GLU A 458 22.36 -1.78 13.33
CA GLU A 458 21.92 -3.16 13.56
C GLU A 458 20.45 -3.22 14.02
N ILE A 459 20.03 -2.33 14.93
CA ILE A 459 18.63 -2.25 15.38
C ILE A 459 17.71 -1.86 14.23
N VAL A 460 18.09 -0.87 13.41
CA VAL A 460 17.33 -0.46 12.21
C VAL A 460 17.23 -1.63 11.22
N THR A 461 18.30 -2.41 11.07
CA THR A 461 18.29 -3.62 10.24
C THR A 461 17.26 -4.63 10.74
N LEU A 462 17.16 -4.85 12.06
CA LEU A 462 16.14 -5.73 12.65
C LEU A 462 14.71 -5.23 12.42
N PHE A 463 14.47 -3.91 12.47
CA PHE A 463 13.15 -3.34 12.13
C PHE A 463 12.76 -3.54 10.64
N GLY A 464 13.76 -3.75 9.77
CA GLY A 464 13.55 -4.09 8.36
C GLY A 464 13.20 -5.56 8.10
N ALA A 465 13.24 -6.44 9.11
CA ALA A 465 12.93 -7.85 8.94
C ALA A 465 11.52 -8.06 8.37
N ARG A 466 11.39 -8.98 7.40
CA ARG A 466 10.10 -9.35 6.79
C ARG A 466 10.00 -10.87 6.60
N GLY A 467 8.77 -11.37 6.52
CA GLY A 467 8.50 -12.78 6.28
C GLY A 467 9.22 -13.69 7.28
N GLY A 468 9.97 -14.68 6.79
CA GLY A 468 10.70 -15.63 7.64
C GLY A 468 11.78 -14.99 8.53
N GLU A 469 12.29 -13.80 8.19
CA GLU A 469 13.25 -13.09 9.06
C GLU A 469 12.61 -12.66 10.38
N VAL A 470 11.31 -12.31 10.37
CA VAL A 470 10.56 -11.96 11.60
C VAL A 470 10.51 -13.15 12.55
N ALA A 471 10.32 -14.36 12.02
CA ALA A 471 10.33 -15.58 12.81
C ALA A 471 11.69 -15.84 13.48
N GLU A 472 12.79 -15.62 12.76
CA GLU A 472 14.14 -15.76 13.33
C GLU A 472 14.42 -14.72 14.42
N VAL A 473 14.01 -13.46 14.22
CA VAL A 473 14.12 -12.41 15.24
C VAL A 473 13.30 -12.76 16.48
N ALA A 474 12.05 -13.22 16.30
CA ALA A 474 11.17 -13.62 17.39
C ALA A 474 11.71 -14.85 18.16
N GLU A 475 12.18 -15.88 17.46
CA GLU A 475 12.80 -17.07 18.06
C GLU A 475 14.07 -16.71 18.84
N PHE A 476 14.91 -15.82 18.28
CA PHE A 476 16.12 -15.37 18.97
C PHE A 476 15.78 -14.56 20.23
N ALA A 477 14.81 -13.65 20.14
CA ALA A 477 14.32 -12.90 21.30
C ALA A 477 13.72 -13.85 22.36
N ASP A 478 12.97 -14.87 21.94
CA ASP A 478 12.41 -15.86 22.85
C ASP A 478 13.50 -16.72 23.53
N HIS A 479 14.54 -17.10 22.79
CA HIS A 479 15.70 -17.79 23.35
C HIS A 479 16.42 -16.94 24.40
N LEU A 480 16.62 -15.63 24.14
CA LEU A 480 17.19 -14.70 25.11
C LEU A 480 16.30 -14.55 26.34
N ARG A 481 14.99 -14.42 26.15
CA ARG A 481 14.00 -14.39 27.24
C ARG A 481 14.06 -15.66 28.09
N SER A 482 14.01 -16.84 27.47
CA SER A 482 14.07 -18.14 28.16
C SER A 482 15.36 -18.29 28.98
N ARG A 483 16.50 -17.83 28.46
CA ARG A 483 17.75 -17.80 29.23
C ARG A 483 17.71 -16.86 30.43
N ALA A 484 16.98 -15.75 30.34
CA ALA A 484 16.92 -14.74 31.39
C ALA A 484 15.93 -15.10 32.51
N VAL A 485 14.76 -15.64 32.16
CA VAL A 485 13.64 -15.85 33.10
C VAL A 485 13.04 -17.25 33.09
N GLY A 486 13.50 -18.16 32.22
CA GLY A 486 12.93 -19.50 32.07
C GLY A 486 11.60 -19.52 31.33
N ASP A 487 10.81 -20.57 31.58
CA ASP A 487 9.52 -20.82 30.93
C ASP A 487 8.34 -20.08 31.61
N ASP A 488 8.54 -19.59 32.84
CA ASP A 488 7.50 -18.93 33.62
C ASP A 488 7.19 -17.54 33.04
N VAL A 489 5.96 -17.37 32.56
CA VAL A 489 5.40 -16.07 32.15
C VAL A 489 4.47 -15.57 33.25
N THR A 490 4.78 -14.40 33.82
CA THR A 490 4.05 -13.84 34.96
C THR A 490 3.08 -12.74 34.54
N PHE A 491 2.01 -12.55 35.31
CA PHE A 491 1.06 -11.46 35.14
C PHE A 491 0.63 -10.92 36.51
N VAL A 492 0.14 -9.67 36.54
CA VAL A 492 -0.37 -9.02 37.75
C VAL A 492 -1.88 -8.90 37.67
N ARG A 493 -2.60 -9.34 38.71
CA ARG A 493 -4.05 -9.08 38.85
C ARG A 493 -4.23 -7.64 39.31
N ASN A 494 -4.47 -6.74 38.36
CA ASN A 494 -4.51 -5.30 38.59
C ASN A 494 -5.92 -4.71 38.42
N ARG A 495 -6.23 -3.63 39.14
CA ARG A 495 -7.32 -2.70 38.79
C ARG A 495 -6.78 -1.30 38.44
N ASN A 496 -7.12 -0.82 37.24
CA ASN A 496 -6.89 0.58 36.85
C ASN A 496 -7.88 1.51 37.57
N ILE A 497 -7.36 2.55 38.23
CA ILE A 497 -8.13 3.59 38.89
C ILE A 497 -7.76 4.93 38.28
N ASN A 498 -8.64 5.40 37.41
CA ASN A 498 -8.52 6.69 36.78
C ASN A 498 -9.08 7.77 37.72
N TYR A 499 -8.23 8.45 38.50
CA TYR A 499 -8.68 9.36 39.57
C TYR A 499 -9.11 10.74 39.07
N THR A 500 -8.67 11.15 37.88
CA THR A 500 -9.18 12.35 37.20
C THR A 500 -8.98 12.23 35.71
N ASN A 501 -9.90 12.77 34.91
CA ASN A 501 -9.70 12.95 33.48
C ASN A 501 -9.35 14.41 33.12
N VAL A 502 -9.21 15.29 34.10
CA VAL A 502 -8.83 16.69 33.89
C VAL A 502 -7.34 16.77 33.56
N CYS A 503 -7.00 17.35 32.41
CA CYS A 503 -5.61 17.48 31.97
C CYS A 503 -5.34 18.86 31.38
N THR A 504 -4.16 19.39 31.67
CA THR A 504 -3.67 20.66 31.11
C THR A 504 -3.25 20.51 29.63
N PHE A 505 -2.87 19.31 29.20
CA PHE A 505 -2.41 19.05 27.83
C PHE A 505 -3.55 18.79 26.85
N LYS A 506 -3.33 19.19 25.58
CA LYS A 506 -4.30 19.11 24.48
C LYS A 506 -3.89 18.10 23.42
N CYS A 507 -3.54 16.89 23.85
CA CYS A 507 -3.19 15.81 22.93
C CYS A 507 -4.37 15.51 21.99
N THR A 508 -4.14 15.61 20.69
CA THR A 508 -5.18 15.42 19.66
C THR A 508 -5.73 13.99 19.67
N PHE A 509 -4.89 13.02 20.01
CA PHE A 509 -5.20 11.59 20.09
C PHE A 509 -5.85 11.12 21.41
N CYS A 510 -5.85 11.94 22.46
CA CYS A 510 -6.28 11.47 23.78
C CYS A 510 -7.82 11.47 23.92
N GLY A 511 -8.42 10.28 23.97
CA GLY A 511 -9.85 10.10 24.29
C GLY A 511 -10.19 10.33 25.78
N PHE A 512 -9.18 10.26 26.66
CA PHE A 512 -9.36 10.36 28.10
C PHE A 512 -9.42 11.81 28.60
N SER A 513 -8.55 12.71 28.15
CA SER A 513 -8.41 14.05 28.75
C SER A 513 -9.62 14.98 28.51
N LYS A 514 -9.91 15.82 29.51
CA LYS A 514 -10.89 16.93 29.50
C LYS A 514 -10.27 18.19 30.08
N GLY A 515 -10.72 19.36 29.65
CA GLY A 515 -10.30 20.64 30.23
C GLY A 515 -11.34 21.75 30.02
N PRO A 516 -11.22 22.89 30.73
CA PRO A 516 -12.20 23.98 30.66
C PRO A 516 -12.35 24.63 29.27
N LEU A 517 -11.47 24.28 28.32
CA LEU A 517 -11.49 24.72 26.91
C LEU A 517 -11.54 23.56 25.91
N SER A 518 -11.73 22.31 26.36
CA SER A 518 -11.90 21.17 25.44
C SER A 518 -13.30 21.23 24.84
N LEU A 519 -13.39 21.37 23.52
CA LEU A 519 -14.62 21.30 22.73
C LEU A 519 -15.51 20.15 23.24
N ASN A 520 -16.80 20.43 23.40
CA ASN A 520 -17.89 19.60 23.98
C ASN A 520 -18.11 18.20 23.35
N LEU A 521 -17.13 17.62 22.67
CA LEU A 521 -17.21 16.35 21.93
C LEU A 521 -16.75 15.13 22.74
N ARG A 522 -16.47 15.27 24.05
CA ARG A 522 -15.63 14.30 24.77
C ARG A 522 -16.13 13.88 26.17
N GLY A 523 -17.38 14.13 26.55
CA GLY A 523 -17.90 13.75 27.88
C GLY A 523 -17.50 14.72 29.02
N LYS A 524 -17.91 14.44 30.26
CA LYS A 524 -17.76 15.38 31.41
C LYS A 524 -16.41 15.26 32.13
N PRO A 525 -15.80 16.39 32.57
CA PRO A 525 -14.66 16.35 33.46
C PRO A 525 -15.05 15.79 34.84
N TYR A 526 -14.18 14.99 35.45
CA TYR A 526 -14.35 14.46 36.80
C TYR A 526 -13.05 14.42 37.59
N LEU A 527 -13.20 14.43 38.91
CA LEU A 527 -12.16 14.19 39.90
C LEU A 527 -12.76 13.32 40.99
N LEU A 528 -12.19 12.14 41.21
CA LEU A 528 -12.56 11.27 42.31
C LEU A 528 -12.03 11.82 43.62
N THR A 529 -12.83 11.68 44.66
CA THR A 529 -12.40 11.89 46.04
C THR A 529 -11.49 10.75 46.50
N LEU A 530 -10.67 11.02 47.54
CA LEU A 530 -9.84 9.98 48.17
C LEU A 530 -10.67 8.79 48.70
N GLN A 531 -11.90 9.05 49.15
CA GLN A 531 -12.85 8.01 49.58
C GLN A 531 -13.31 7.13 48.42
N GLU A 532 -13.59 7.70 47.23
CA GLU A 532 -13.93 6.93 46.04
C GLU A 532 -12.75 6.10 45.54
N VAL A 533 -11.53 6.64 45.60
CA VAL A 533 -10.30 5.88 45.31
C VAL A 533 -10.16 4.72 46.29
N ALA A 534 -10.24 4.98 47.60
CA ALA A 534 -10.16 3.94 48.64
C ALA A 534 -11.24 2.86 48.46
N GLY A 535 -12.47 3.24 48.10
CA GLY A 535 -13.55 2.30 47.79
C GLY A 535 -13.20 1.37 46.63
N ARG A 536 -12.69 1.91 45.52
CA ARG A 536 -12.25 1.11 44.35
C ARG A 536 -11.06 0.20 44.67
N VAL A 537 -10.15 0.65 45.53
CA VAL A 537 -9.02 -0.16 46.01
C VAL A 537 -9.51 -1.34 46.84
N ARG A 538 -10.44 -1.10 47.77
CA ARG A 538 -11.03 -2.18 48.58
C ARG A 538 -11.79 -3.18 47.72
N GLU A 539 -12.58 -2.70 46.77
CA GLU A 539 -13.26 -3.56 45.80
C GLU A 539 -12.27 -4.40 44.98
N ALA A 540 -11.13 -3.84 44.55
CA ALA A 540 -10.08 -4.59 43.86
C ALA A 540 -9.50 -5.71 44.75
N TRP A 541 -9.19 -5.37 46.00
CA TRP A 541 -8.65 -6.32 46.97
C TRP A 541 -9.61 -7.48 47.25
N ASP A 542 -10.90 -7.17 47.43
CA ASP A 542 -11.95 -8.16 47.66
C ASP A 542 -12.14 -9.11 46.47
N LEU A 543 -11.84 -8.65 45.25
CA LEU A 543 -11.81 -9.48 44.02
C LEU A 543 -10.49 -10.24 43.83
N GLY A 544 -9.53 -10.06 44.73
CA GLY A 544 -8.23 -10.74 44.73
C GLY A 544 -7.21 -10.10 43.78
N CYS A 545 -7.30 -8.80 43.51
CA CYS A 545 -6.22 -8.04 42.88
C CYS A 545 -5.05 -7.88 43.85
N THR A 546 -3.83 -7.91 43.32
CA THR A 546 -2.59 -7.71 44.07
C THR A 546 -2.01 -6.31 43.87
N GLU A 547 -2.49 -5.58 42.87
CA GLU A 547 -2.02 -4.23 42.50
C GLU A 547 -3.18 -3.33 42.08
N VAL A 548 -3.04 -2.03 42.34
CA VAL A 548 -3.83 -0.97 41.70
C VAL A 548 -2.94 -0.07 40.85
N CYS A 549 -3.38 0.24 39.63
CA CYS A 549 -2.72 1.22 38.76
C CYS A 549 -3.43 2.57 38.86
N LEU A 550 -2.78 3.59 39.42
CA LEU A 550 -3.31 4.94 39.57
C LEU A 550 -2.93 5.79 38.35
N GLN A 551 -3.90 6.07 37.49
CA GLN A 551 -3.71 6.87 36.28
C GLN A 551 -4.60 8.12 36.33
N GLY A 552 -4.18 9.22 35.72
CA GLY A 552 -4.96 10.45 35.73
C GLY A 552 -4.46 11.48 34.74
N GLY A 553 -5.32 12.43 34.42
CA GLY A 553 -4.90 13.61 33.69
C GLY A 553 -3.94 14.48 34.51
N ILE A 554 -3.13 15.28 33.82
CA ILE A 554 -2.20 16.23 34.45
C ILE A 554 -2.99 17.44 34.92
N HIS A 555 -3.62 17.30 36.09
CA HIS A 555 -4.50 18.30 36.70
C HIS A 555 -3.70 19.55 37.10
N PRO A 556 -4.15 20.77 36.73
CA PRO A 556 -3.38 22.00 36.94
C PRO A 556 -3.18 22.37 38.42
N SER A 557 -3.98 21.80 39.32
CA SER A 557 -3.96 22.08 40.76
C SER A 557 -3.34 20.98 41.62
N PHE A 558 -2.82 19.90 41.03
CA PHE A 558 -2.15 18.85 41.82
C PHE A 558 -0.69 19.21 42.06
N ASP A 559 -0.24 18.94 43.28
CA ASP A 559 1.14 18.96 43.71
C ASP A 559 1.57 17.56 44.18
N GLY A 560 2.80 17.44 44.69
CA GLY A 560 3.33 16.19 45.21
C GLY A 560 2.51 15.61 46.38
N ASP A 561 1.92 16.48 47.20
CA ASP A 561 1.17 16.07 48.41
C ASP A 561 -0.12 15.36 48.04
N TYR A 562 -0.82 15.82 46.99
CA TYR A 562 -2.00 15.13 46.48
C TYR A 562 -1.69 13.67 46.12
N TYR A 563 -0.58 13.41 45.43
CA TYR A 563 -0.19 12.05 45.05
C TYR A 563 0.16 11.17 46.26
N ILE A 564 0.80 11.75 47.28
CA ILE A 564 1.07 11.08 48.56
C ILE A 564 -0.25 10.71 49.24
N ASP A 565 -1.22 11.62 49.26
CA ASP A 565 -2.53 11.39 49.89
C ASP A 565 -3.33 10.31 49.17
N VAL A 566 -3.27 10.25 47.83
CA VAL A 566 -3.87 9.16 47.04
C VAL A 566 -3.23 7.82 47.38
N CYS A 567 -1.88 7.75 47.45
CA CYS A 567 -1.18 6.54 47.87
C CYS A 567 -1.56 6.13 49.30
N ARG A 568 -1.65 7.09 50.23
CA ARG A 568 -2.04 6.83 51.61
C ARG A 568 -3.46 6.27 51.69
N ALA A 569 -4.41 6.87 50.97
CA ALA A 569 -5.78 6.39 50.90
C ALA A 569 -5.85 4.94 50.34
N ALA A 570 -5.05 4.61 49.33
CA ALA A 570 -4.97 3.25 48.80
C ALA A 570 -4.42 2.25 49.83
N LYS A 571 -3.31 2.59 50.51
CA LYS A 571 -2.71 1.73 51.53
C LYS A 571 -3.57 1.59 52.79
N GLU A 572 -4.30 2.63 53.18
CA GLU A 572 -5.30 2.55 54.27
C GLU A 572 -6.48 1.66 53.88
N ALA A 573 -6.89 1.66 52.61
CA ALA A 573 -7.97 0.83 52.12
C ALA A 573 -7.59 -0.67 52.09
N ALA A 574 -6.38 -0.98 51.60
CA ALA A 574 -5.82 -2.33 51.55
C ALA A 574 -4.30 -2.28 51.82
N PRO A 575 -3.85 -2.54 53.08
CA PRO A 575 -2.45 -2.41 53.48
C PRO A 575 -1.46 -3.27 52.69
N ASP A 576 -1.89 -4.38 52.13
CA ASP A 576 -1.03 -5.32 51.42
C ASP A 576 -1.09 -5.15 49.88
N ILE A 577 -1.94 -4.27 49.35
CA ILE A 577 -2.02 -4.05 47.90
C ILE A 577 -0.80 -3.25 47.40
N HIS A 578 -0.24 -3.63 46.26
CA HIS A 578 0.80 -2.84 45.59
C HIS A 578 0.20 -1.62 44.89
N VAL A 579 0.92 -0.51 44.93
CA VAL A 579 0.54 0.73 44.25
C VAL A 579 1.52 0.97 43.11
N HIS A 580 1.02 0.88 41.89
CA HIS A 580 1.67 1.35 40.67
C HIS A 580 0.96 2.64 40.28
N GLY A 581 1.65 3.76 40.06
CA GLY A 581 0.93 4.98 39.73
C GLY A 581 1.75 6.07 39.08
N PHE A 582 1.00 7.08 38.62
CA PHE A 582 1.47 8.36 38.07
C PHE A 582 2.19 8.25 36.72
N THR A 583 1.74 7.30 35.90
CA THR A 583 2.09 7.13 34.48
C THR A 583 1.18 7.91 33.54
#